data_AF-A0A1W1UWB1-F1
#
_entry.id   AF-A0A1W1UWB1-F1
#
_cell.length_a   1.000
_cell.length_b   1.000
_cell.length_c   1.000
_cell.angle_alpha   90.00
_cell.angle_beta   90.00
_cell.angle_gamma   90.00
#
_symmetry.space_group_name_H-M   'P 1'
#
loop_
_entity.id
_entity.type
_entity.pdbx_description
1 polymer ?
#
loop_
_entity_poly.entity_id
_entity_poly.type
_entity_poly.pdbx_seq_one_letter_code
_entity_poly.pdbx_strand_id
1 'polypeptide(L)'
;MTRKLPGELRAKDYMIAIMPDGPIRLKDWLLLLPEGVHRGTASKEPVYLLAERLITRAPGLLGCYAISEAGKARRAEVRAFLKNQSQVHVTGQDAVHTYY
;
A
#
# COMPACT_ATOMS: atom_id res chain seq x y z
N MET A 1 -4.21 24.36 -3.90
CA MET A 1 -3.69 23.41 -2.90
C MET A 1 -4.83 22.48 -2.49
N THR A 2 -5.01 21.37 -3.19
CA THR A 2 -6.14 20.45 -2.97
C THR A 2 -5.91 19.70 -1.66
N ARG A 3 -6.67 20.07 -0.62
CA ARG A 3 -6.74 19.30 0.63
C ARG A 3 -7.26 17.91 0.28
N LYS A 4 -6.41 16.90 0.45
CA LYS A 4 -6.76 15.48 0.21
C LYS A 4 -7.76 15.02 1.26
N LEU A 5 -8.79 14.31 0.81
CA LEU A 5 -9.86 13.80 1.66
C LEU A 5 -9.29 12.79 2.69
N PRO A 6 -9.84 12.74 3.92
CA PRO A 6 -9.53 11.67 4.87
C PRO A 6 -9.90 10.32 4.23
N GLY A 7 -8.90 9.49 3.89
CA GLY A 7 -9.11 8.17 3.29
C GLY A 7 -8.43 7.92 1.94
N GLU A 8 -7.75 8.91 1.35
CA GLU A 8 -6.95 8.69 0.14
C GLU A 8 -5.61 8.02 0.52
N LEU A 9 -5.52 6.69 0.32
CA LEU A 9 -4.28 5.94 0.54
C LEU A 9 -3.14 6.53 -0.30
N ARG A 10 -1.98 6.70 0.32
CA ARG A 10 -0.78 7.18 -0.37
C ARG A 10 -0.02 6.01 -0.98
N ALA A 11 0.89 6.31 -1.91
CA ALA A 11 1.78 5.30 -2.51
C ALA A 11 2.51 4.45 -1.46
N LYS A 12 2.93 5.02 -0.32
CA LYS A 12 3.52 4.27 0.79
C LYS A 12 2.58 3.24 1.43
N ASP A 13 1.28 3.53 1.50
CA ASP A 13 0.29 2.61 2.07
C ASP A 13 0.11 1.40 1.13
N TYR A 14 0.09 1.62 -0.18
CA TYR A 14 0.09 0.52 -1.16
C TYR A 14 1.37 -0.31 -1.10
N MET A 15 2.53 0.35 -0.98
CA MET A 15 3.81 -0.33 -0.84
C MET A 15 3.81 -1.24 0.39
N ILE A 16 3.38 -0.75 1.56
CA ILE A 16 3.35 -1.60 2.76
C ILE A 16 2.31 -2.72 2.65
N ALA A 17 1.17 -2.48 1.99
CA ALA A 17 0.13 -3.48 1.77
C ALA A 17 0.65 -4.71 1.00
N ILE A 18 1.49 -4.50 -0.01
CA ILE A 18 2.03 -5.55 -0.89
C ILE A 18 3.37 -6.13 -0.42
N MET A 19 4.00 -5.53 0.60
CA MET A 19 5.32 -5.98 1.06
C MET A 19 5.25 -7.41 1.64
N PRO A 20 6.13 -8.33 1.20
CA PRO A 20 6.19 -9.68 1.75
C PRO A 20 6.76 -9.68 3.18
N ASP A 21 6.65 -10.82 3.86
CA ASP A 21 7.26 -11.01 5.20
C ASP A 21 8.78 -11.15 5.15
N GLY A 22 9.31 -11.60 4.02
CA GLY A 22 10.76 -11.69 3.78
C GLY A 22 11.38 -10.39 3.25
N PRO A 23 12.72 -10.29 3.25
CA PRO A 23 13.41 -9.16 2.65
C PRO A 23 13.09 -9.03 1.15
N ILE A 24 12.86 -7.80 0.69
CA ILE A 24 12.57 -7.49 -0.72
C ILE A 24 13.44 -6.34 -1.23
N ARG A 25 13.91 -6.44 -2.48
CA ARG A 25 14.60 -5.33 -3.15
C ARG A 25 13.58 -4.31 -3.63
N LEU A 26 13.95 -3.02 -3.62
CA LEU A 26 13.06 -1.95 -4.08
C LEU A 26 12.53 -2.19 -5.49
N LYS A 27 13.40 -2.61 -6.43
CA LYS A 27 12.98 -2.87 -7.82
C LYS A 27 11.86 -3.91 -7.91
N ASP A 28 11.95 -4.97 -7.11
CA ASP A 28 11.01 -6.09 -7.14
C ASP A 28 9.72 -5.68 -6.41
N TRP A 29 9.86 -4.91 -5.34
CA TRP A 29 8.74 -4.34 -4.60
C TRP A 29 7.88 -3.42 -5.47
N LEU A 30 8.49 -2.58 -6.31
CA LEU A 30 7.77 -1.68 -7.21
C LEU A 30 7.02 -2.41 -8.33
N LEU A 31 7.42 -3.64 -8.68
CA LEU A 31 6.72 -4.46 -9.68
C LEU A 31 5.41 -5.03 -9.15
N LEU A 32 5.28 -5.17 -7.83
CA LEU A 32 4.08 -5.70 -7.18
C LEU A 32 2.97 -4.64 -6.98
N LEU A 33 3.23 -3.39 -7.35
CA LEU A 33 2.26 -2.30 -7.17
C LEU A 33 1.06 -2.48 -8.11
N PRO A 34 -0.17 -2.21 -7.62
CA PRO A 34 -1.36 -2.28 -8.45
C PRO A 34 -1.34 -1.22 -9.54
N GLU A 35 -2.08 -1.48 -10.62
CA GLU A 35 -2.30 -0.53 -11.70
C GLU A 35 -2.94 0.75 -11.16
N GLY A 36 -2.39 1.91 -11.54
CA GLY A 36 -2.80 3.22 -11.02
C GLY A 36 -1.88 3.81 -9.95
N VAL A 37 -0.98 3.02 -9.33
CA VAL A 37 0.05 3.59 -8.44
C VAL A 37 1.30 3.96 -9.23
N HIS A 38 1.62 5.25 -9.25
CA HIS A 38 2.76 5.76 -10.01
C HIS A 38 4.10 5.30 -9.41
N ARG A 39 4.80 4.39 -10.12
CA ARG A 39 6.08 3.80 -9.66
C ARG A 39 7.16 4.83 -9.35
N GLY A 40 7.20 5.93 -10.10
CA GLY A 40 8.15 7.03 -9.87
C GLY A 40 7.91 7.79 -8.57
N THR A 41 6.68 7.79 -8.06
CA THR A 41 6.35 8.34 -6.74
C THR A 41 6.68 7.32 -5.67
N ALA A 42 6.25 6.08 -5.86
CA ALA A 42 6.48 4.97 -4.93
C ALA A 42 7.98 4.70 -4.69
N SER A 43 8.85 4.86 -5.69
CA SER A 43 10.30 4.65 -5.52
C SER A 43 10.95 5.56 -4.47
N LYS A 44 10.32 6.69 -4.13
CA LYS A 44 10.79 7.64 -3.10
C LYS A 44 10.20 7.36 -1.71
N GLU A 45 9.12 6.60 -1.64
CA GLU A 45 8.39 6.32 -0.41
C GLU A 45 9.11 5.45 0.64
N PRO A 46 10.09 4.56 0.30
CA PRO A 46 10.84 3.83 1.31
C PRO A 46 11.54 4.71 2.35
N VAL A 47 11.90 5.95 2.01
CA VAL A 47 12.48 6.91 2.95
C VAL A 47 11.49 7.24 4.08
N TYR A 48 10.22 7.45 3.76
CA TYR A 48 9.19 7.75 4.76
C TYR A 48 8.85 6.51 5.59
N LEU A 49 8.78 5.33 4.95
CA LEU A 49 8.53 4.07 5.66
C LEU A 49 9.67 3.70 6.64
N LEU A 50 10.92 4.03 6.29
CA LEU A 50 12.06 3.92 7.20
C LEU A 50 11.96 4.92 8.37
N ALA A 51 11.63 6.18 8.08
CA ALA A 51 11.48 7.22 9.11
C ALA A 51 10.36 6.87 10.11
N GLU A 52 9.27 6.26 9.63
CA GLU A 52 8.15 5.77 10.45
C GLU A 52 8.45 4.41 11.11
N ARG A 53 9.64 3.83 10.90
CA ARG A 53 10.06 2.52 11.43
C ARG A 53 9.14 1.36 11.04
N LEU A 54 8.42 1.49 9.93
CA LEU A 54 7.54 0.45 9.39
C LEU A 54 8.32 -0.59 8.59
N ILE A 55 9.48 -0.20 8.08
CA ILE A 55 10.45 -1.10 7.45
C ILE A 55 11.85 -0.84 8.01
N THR A 56 12.74 -1.78 7.80
CA THR A 56 14.17 -1.66 8.12
C THR A 56 15.00 -2.05 6.90
N ARG A 57 16.27 -1.64 6.87
CA ARG A 57 17.23 -2.20 5.91
C ARG A 57 17.61 -3.60 6.36
N ALA A 58 17.51 -4.57 5.47
CA ALA A 58 17.84 -5.95 5.78
C ALA A 58 19.37 -6.10 5.99
N PRO A 59 19.82 -6.63 7.14
CA PRO A 59 21.25 -6.85 7.39
C PRO A 59 21.86 -7.79 6.35
N GLY A 60 23.05 -7.46 5.85
CA GLY A 60 23.78 -8.29 4.88
C GLY A 60 23.20 -8.34 3.47
N LEU A 61 22.06 -7.68 3.21
CA LEU A 61 21.40 -7.66 1.91
C LEU A 61 21.31 -6.23 1.37
N LEU A 62 22.32 -5.81 0.61
CA LEU A 62 22.39 -4.46 0.06
C LEU A 62 21.14 -4.15 -0.79
N GLY A 63 20.48 -3.03 -0.50
CA GLY A 63 19.29 -2.57 -1.22
C GLY A 63 18.01 -3.38 -0.94
N CYS A 64 18.01 -4.24 0.09
CA CYS A 64 16.83 -4.97 0.55
C CYS A 64 16.21 -4.33 1.79
N TYR A 65 14.89 -4.43 1.87
CA TYR A 65 14.08 -3.93 2.98
C TYR A 65 13.33 -5.08 3.62
N ALA A 66 13.21 -5.07 4.94
CA ALA A 66 12.41 -6.01 5.71
C ALA A 66 11.29 -5.27 6.43
N ILE A 67 10.13 -5.91 6.56
CA ILE A 67 8.99 -5.32 7.28
C ILE A 67 9.24 -5.43 8.79
N SER A 68 8.95 -4.36 9.55
CA SER A 68 9.00 -4.41 11.01
C SER A 68 7.68 -4.94 11.58
N GLU A 69 7.62 -5.24 12.88
CA GLU A 69 6.36 -5.60 13.54
C GLU A 69 5.32 -4.47 13.45
N ALA A 70 5.74 -3.21 13.61
CA ALA A 70 4.87 -2.06 13.40
C ALA A 70 4.40 -1.97 11.94
N GLY A 71 5.28 -2.32 10.99
CA GLY A 71 4.92 -2.41 9.58
C GLY A 71 3.89 -3.50 9.30
N LYS A 72 3.99 -4.66 9.95
CA LYS A 72 3.00 -5.74 9.83
C LYS A 72 1.62 -5.32 10.34
N ALA A 73 1.58 -4.63 11.48
CA ALA A 73 0.33 -4.07 12.02
C ALA A 73 -0.28 -3.07 11.03
N ARG A 74 0.52 -2.11 10.53
CA ARG A 74 0.06 -1.14 9.54
C ARG A 74 -0.40 -1.80 8.23
N ARG A 75 0.31 -2.83 7.77
CA ARG A 75 -0.07 -3.62 6.60
C ARG A 75 -1.44 -4.27 6.79
N ALA A 76 -1.71 -4.82 7.98
CA ALA A 76 -3.01 -5.40 8.29
C ALA A 76 -4.13 -4.35 8.26
N GLU A 77 -3.91 -3.16 8.84
CA GLU A 77 -4.85 -2.04 8.78
C GLU A 77 -5.16 -1.62 7.34
N VAL A 78 -4.12 -1.40 6.52
CA VAL A 78 -4.28 -0.96 5.13
C VAL A 78 -4.98 -2.03 4.29
N ARG A 79 -4.63 -3.31 4.47
CA ARG A 79 -5.30 -4.42 3.79
C ARG A 79 -6.78 -4.53 4.18
N ALA A 80 -7.11 -4.33 5.46
CA ALA A 80 -8.49 -4.32 5.91
C ALA A 80 -9.26 -3.14 5.30
N PHE A 81 -8.65 -1.95 5.27
CA PHE A 81 -9.25 -0.77 4.64
C PHE A 81 -9.50 -0.98 3.14
N LEU A 82 -8.52 -1.52 2.41
CA LEU A 82 -8.66 -1.84 0.98
C LEU A 82 -9.77 -2.85 0.73
N LYS A 83 -9.84 -3.92 1.54
CA LYS A 83 -10.91 -4.93 1.44
C LYS A 83 -12.29 -4.30 1.64
N ASN A 84 -12.42 -3.39 2.62
CA ASN A 84 -13.67 -2.70 2.88
C ASN A 84 -14.06 -1.76 1.73
N GLN A 85 -13.10 -1.06 1.11
CA GLN A 85 -13.39 -0.24 -0.07
C GLN A 85 -13.83 -1.07 -1.28
N SER A 86 -13.19 -2.22 -1.53
CA SER A 86 -13.62 -3.15 -2.58
C SER A 86 -15.02 -3.71 -2.29
N GLN A 87 -15.37 -3.93 -1.02
CA GLN A 87 -16.68 -4.44 -0.63
C GLN A 87 -17.79 -3.37 -0.74
N VAL A 88 -17.50 -2.12 -0.41
CA VAL A 88 -18.45 -0.99 -0.56
C VAL A 88 -18.80 -0.74 -2.03
N HIS A 89 -17.87 -0.98 -2.96
CA HIS A 89 -18.16 -0.92 -4.40
C HIS A 89 -19.01 -2.10 -4.91
N VAL A 90 -19.08 -3.22 -4.19
CA VAL A 90 -19.92 -4.37 -4.57
C VAL A 90 -21.35 -4.25 -3.99
N THR A 91 -21.54 -3.51 -2.90
CA THR A 91 -22.87 -3.26 -2.29
C THR A 91 -23.54 -1.96 -2.76
N GLY A 92 -23.15 -1.43 -3.92
CA GLY A 92 -23.66 -0.16 -4.46
C GLY A 92 -24.14 -0.22 -5.91
N GLN A 93 -24.24 -1.40 -6.52
CA GLN A 93 -24.81 -1.58 -7.86
C GLN A 93 -25.66 -2.86 -7.88
N ASP A 94 -26.91 -2.75 -7.44
CA ASP A 94 -28.07 -3.46 -8.00
C ASP A 94 -29.36 -2.99 -7.31
N ALA A 95 -29.59 -1.68 -7.37
CA ALA A 95 -30.92 -1.13 -7.15
C ALA A 95 -31.27 -0.22 -8.33
N VAL A 96 -32.18 -0.73 -9.14
CA VAL A 96 -33.04 -0.03 -10.11
C VAL A 96 -32.37 0.39 -11.43
N HIS A 97 -32.66 -0.38 -12.48
CA HIS A 97 -33.10 0.22 -13.73
C HIS A 97 -34.27 -0.57 -14.31
N THR A 98 -35.47 -0.14 -13.95
CA THR A 98 -36.69 -0.39 -14.72
C THR A 98 -36.65 0.53 -15.94
N TYR A 99 -36.77 -0.02 -17.14
CA TYR A 99 -37.31 0.69 -18.30
C TYR A 99 -38.17 -0.30 -19.10
N TYR A 100 -39.48 -0.01 -19.06
CA TYR A 100 -40.61 -0.43 -19.90
C TYR A 100 -40.61 -1.85 -20.49
#